data_AF-A0A7J2MET0-F1
#
_entry.id   AF-A0A7J2MET0-F1
#
_cell.length_a   1.000
_cell.length_b   1.000
_cell.length_c   1.000
_cell.angle_alpha   90.00
_cell.angle_beta   90.00
_cell.angle_gamma   90.00
#
_symmetry.space_group_name_H-M   'P 1'
#
loop_
_entity.id
_entity.type
_entity.pdbx_description
1 polymer ?
#
loop_
_entity_poly.entity_id
_entity_poly.type
_entity_poly.pdbx_seq_one_letter_code
_entity_poly.pdbx_strand_id
1 'polypeptide(L)' 'MKNPDDLSGDIPADEKHTRFNGQKAYIATTVANDCVLGASVSLDADTEGLTEAYGHFKTEATNVSHDYEPKAIATDG' A
#
# COMPACT_ATOMS: atom_id res chain seq x y z
N MET A 1 -15.16 -3.02 6.77
CA MET A 1 -15.21 -2.15 5.57
C MET A 1 -14.39 -0.92 5.89
N LYS A 2 -13.50 -0.45 5.00
CA LYS A 2 -12.65 0.73 5.27
C LYS A 2 -13.55 1.96 5.43
N ASN A 3 -13.26 2.85 6.37
CA ASN A 3 -13.99 4.10 6.56
C ASN A 3 -13.39 5.18 5.63
N PRO A 4 -14.17 5.90 4.82
CA PRO A 4 -13.67 7.00 4.00
C PRO A 4 -12.91 8.06 4.80
N ASP A 5 -13.28 8.30 6.07
CA ASP A 5 -12.61 9.29 6.93
C ASP A 5 -11.17 8.91 7.28
N ASP A 6 -10.80 7.62 7.16
CA ASP A 6 -9.46 7.13 7.44
C ASP A 6 -8.50 7.35 6.26
N LEU A 7 -9.02 7.70 5.07
CA LEU A 7 -8.24 7.98 3.86
C LEU A 7 -7.66 9.40 3.92
N SER A 8 -6.49 9.56 4.57
CA SER A 8 -5.78 10.85 4.63
C SER A 8 -5.17 11.27 3.30
N GLY A 9 -4.92 12.57 3.13
CA GLY A 9 -4.23 13.08 1.93
C GLY A 9 -2.73 12.70 1.88
N ASP A 10 -2.09 12.54 3.04
CA ASP A 10 -0.69 12.13 3.13
C ASP A 10 -0.64 10.65 3.50
N ILE A 11 -0.06 9.83 2.63
CA ILE A 11 0.00 8.37 2.78
C ILE A 11 1.45 7.92 2.89
N PRO A 12 1.91 7.54 4.09
CA PRO A 12 3.13 6.75 4.23
C PRO A 12 2.94 5.35 3.64
N ALA A 13 3.93 4.93 2.86
CA ALA A 13 4.07 3.63 2.24
C ALA A 13 5.44 3.05 2.60
N ASP A 14 5.49 1.75 2.93
CA ASP A 14 6.69 1.06 3.41
C ASP A 14 6.69 -0.39 2.93
N GLU A 15 7.87 -0.92 2.58
CA GLU A 15 8.06 -2.32 2.23
C GLU A 15 8.73 -3.14 3.34
N LYS A 16 7.93 -4.00 3.97
CA LYS A 16 8.49 -4.98 4.89
C LYS A 16 9.14 -6.14 4.13
N HIS A 17 10.45 -6.26 4.26
CA HIS A 17 11.21 -7.41 3.79
C HIS A 17 10.86 -8.67 4.60
N THR A 18 10.46 -9.74 3.93
CA THR A 18 10.10 -11.02 4.53
C THR A 18 10.55 -12.22 3.68
N ARG A 19 10.20 -13.43 4.12
CA ARG A 19 10.39 -14.66 3.36
C ARG A 19 9.08 -15.42 3.26
N PHE A 20 8.75 -15.87 2.06
CA PHE A 20 7.59 -16.72 1.80
C PHE A 20 8.08 -17.99 1.10
N ASN A 21 7.77 -19.16 1.68
CA ASN A 21 8.24 -20.47 1.18
C ASN A 21 9.77 -20.55 0.92
N GLY A 22 10.57 -19.88 1.76
CA GLY A 22 12.04 -19.87 1.67
C GLY A 22 12.61 -18.85 0.68
N GLN A 23 11.77 -18.25 -0.17
CA GLN A 23 12.13 -17.18 -1.10
C GLN A 23 11.95 -15.81 -0.45
N LYS A 24 12.66 -14.79 -0.97
CA LYS A 24 12.44 -13.41 -0.54
C LYS A 24 11.05 -12.98 -1.00
N ALA A 25 10.38 -12.19 -0.17
CA ALA A 25 9.12 -11.55 -0.49
C ALA A 25 9.07 -10.20 0.24
N TYR A 26 8.20 -9.33 -0.22
CA TYR A 26 8.05 -7.97 0.27
C TYR A 26 6.57 -7.75 0.54
N ILE A 27 6.26 -7.08 1.64
CA ILE A 27 4.89 -6.68 1.95
C ILE A 27 4.84 -5.18 1.79
N ALA A 28 4.25 -4.72 0.70
CA ALA A 28 3.97 -3.32 0.46
C ALA A 28 2.79 -2.92 1.36
N THR A 29 3.04 -2.01 2.29
CA THR A 29 2.02 -1.55 3.24
C THR A 29 1.75 -0.08 3.05
N THR A 30 0.47 0.30 3.12
CA THR A 30 0.04 1.70 3.13
C THR A 30 -0.72 1.95 4.42
N VAL A 31 -0.36 3.02 5.11
CA VAL A 31 -0.96 3.37 6.41
C VAL A 31 -1.40 4.83 6.41
N ALA A 32 -2.40 5.16 7.23
CA ALA A 32 -2.92 6.50 7.41
C ALA A 32 -3.66 6.57 8.74
N ASN A 33 -3.61 7.72 9.43
CA ASN A 33 -4.38 7.95 10.66
C ASN A 33 -4.26 6.79 11.67
N ASP A 34 -3.03 6.30 11.91
CA ASP A 34 -2.75 5.15 12.79
C ASP A 34 -3.45 3.83 12.39
N CYS A 35 -3.89 3.70 11.14
CA CYS A 35 -4.57 2.55 10.59
C CYS A 35 -3.83 1.97 9.37
N VAL A 36 -3.79 0.65 9.26
CA VAL A 36 -3.31 -0.04 8.05
C VAL A 36 -4.40 0.01 7.00
N LEU A 37 -4.16 0.79 5.95
CA LEU A 37 -5.12 0.93 4.86
C LEU A 37 -4.97 -0.17 3.83
N GLY A 38 -3.76 -0.65 3.55
CA GLY A 38 -3.51 -1.67 2.54
C GLY A 38 -2.26 -2.48 2.86
N ALA A 39 -2.27 -3.75 2.48
CA ALA A 39 -1.12 -4.62 2.56
C ALA A 39 -1.19 -5.63 1.42
N SER A 40 -0.18 -5.64 0.55
CA SER A 40 -0.08 -6.61 -0.53
C SER A 40 1.31 -7.24 -0.58
N VAL A 41 1.36 -8.52 -0.93
CA VAL A 41 2.62 -9.26 -1.02
C VAL A 41 3.13 -9.16 -2.45
N SER A 42 4.39 -8.75 -2.59
CA SER A 42 5.16 -8.88 -3.82
C SER A 42 6.25 -9.91 -3.64
N LEU A 43 6.49 -10.73 -4.67
CA LEU A 43 7.59 -11.70 -4.65
C LEU A 43 8.93 -11.05 -5.03
N ASP A 44 8.88 -9.85 -5.60
CA ASP A 44 10.03 -9.08 -6.06
C ASP A 44 9.95 -7.65 -5.49
N ALA A 45 11.11 -7.01 -5.32
CA ALA A 45 11.21 -5.60 -4.89
C ALA A 45 11.60 -4.68 -6.05
N ASP A 46 11.37 -5.13 -7.28
CA ASP A 46 11.54 -4.28 -8.42
C ASP A 46 10.37 -3.30 -8.54
N THR A 47 10.55 -2.29 -9.41
CA THR A 47 9.54 -1.26 -9.62
C THR A 47 8.22 -1.86 -10.08
N GLU A 48 8.24 -2.92 -10.91
CA GLU A 48 7.03 -3.54 -11.44
C GLU A 48 6.24 -4.26 -10.34
N GLY A 49 6.90 -5.11 -9.54
CA GLY A 49 6.29 -5.85 -8.46
C GLY A 49 5.75 -4.96 -7.35
N LEU A 50 6.45 -3.87 -7.01
CA LEU A 50 5.97 -2.90 -6.02
C LEU A 50 4.85 -2.02 -6.58
N THR A 51 4.91 -1.63 -7.87
CA THR A 51 3.82 -0.90 -8.52
C THR A 51 2.53 -1.71 -8.53
N GLU A 52 2.62 -3.01 -8.82
CA GLU A 52 1.47 -3.91 -8.75
C GLU A 52 0.93 -4.01 -7.31
N ALA A 53 1.81 -4.25 -6.34
CA ALA A 53 1.46 -4.37 -4.93
C ALA A 53 0.72 -3.12 -4.39
N TYR A 54 1.24 -1.92 -4.66
CA TYR A 54 0.57 -0.66 -4.30
C TYR A 54 -0.68 -0.38 -5.14
N GLY A 55 -0.75 -0.89 -6.37
CA GLY A 55 -1.92 -0.79 -7.24
C GLY A 55 -3.18 -1.45 -6.66
N HIS A 56 -3.01 -2.50 -5.84
CA HIS A 56 -4.11 -3.11 -5.08
C HIS A 56 -4.71 -2.10 -4.10
N PHE A 57 -3.88 -1.39 -3.33
CA PHE A 57 -4.37 -0.33 -2.44
C PHE A 57 -5.11 0.76 -3.21
N LYS A 58 -4.58 1.22 -4.35
CA LYS A 58 -5.26 2.21 -5.21
C LYS A 58 -6.68 1.75 -5.57
N THR A 59 -6.81 0.52 -6.04
CA THR A 59 -8.11 -0.06 -6.42
C THR A 59 -9.06 -0.15 -5.22
N GLU A 60 -8.57 -0.60 -4.07
CA GLU A 60 -9.37 -0.68 -2.85
C GLU A 60 -9.81 0.69 -2.35
N ALA A 61 -8.96 1.71 -2.43
CA ALA A 61 -9.28 3.07 -2.02
C ALA A 61 -10.32 3.71 -2.94
N THR A 62 -10.20 3.53 -4.26
CA THR A 62 -11.20 3.99 -5.25
C THR A 62 -12.56 3.31 -5.06
N ASN A 63 -12.59 2.05 -4.60
CA ASN A 63 -13.84 1.36 -4.28
C ASN A 63 -14.54 1.92 -3.02
N VAL A 64 -13.78 2.55 -2.10
CA VAL A 64 -14.31 3.17 -0.88
C VAL A 64 -14.74 4.60 -1.14
N SER A 65 -13.93 5.36 -1.88
CA SER A 65 -14.21 6.73 -2.30
C SER A 65 -13.70 6.92 -3.72
N HIS A 66 -14.62 7.07 -4.68
CA HIS A 66 -14.30 7.10 -6.11
C HIS A 66 -13.35 8.24 -6.49
N ASP A 67 -13.50 9.39 -5.82
CA ASP A 67 -12.72 10.60 -6.07
C ASP A 67 -11.50 10.71 -5.13
N TYR A 68 -11.13 9.63 -4.44
CA TYR A 68 -9.99 9.66 -3.55
C TYR A 68 -8.67 9.73 -4.34
N GLU A 69 -7.93 10.80 -4.09
CA GLU A 69 -6.60 11.04 -4.62
C GLU A 69 -5.67 11.45 -3.47
N PRO A 70 -4.63 10.65 -3.14
CA PRO A 70 -3.65 11.06 -2.15
C PRO A 70 -2.87 12.27 -2.66
N LYS A 71 -2.66 13.26 -1.80
CA LYS A 71 -1.91 14.49 -2.10
C LYS A 71 -0.42 14.23 -2.16
N ALA A 72 0.09 13.38 -1.27
CA ALA A 72 1.48 12.99 -1.23
C ALA A 72 1.59 11.53 -0.76
N ILE A 73 2.52 10.81 -1.37
CA ILE A 73 2.92 9.47 -0.94
C ILE A 73 4.38 9.56 -0.52
N ALA A 74 4.67 9.16 0.71
CA ALA A 74 6.03 9.05 1.22
C ALA A 74 6.41 7.58 1.22
N THR A 75 7.34 7.20 0.34
CA THR A 75 7.97 5.87 0.32
C THR A 75 9.31 5.95 1.04
N ASP A 76 9.63 4.98 1.90
CA ASP A 76 11.00 4.83 2.37
C ASP A 76 11.88 4.24 1.25
N GLY A 77 13.10 4.75 1.13
CA GLY A 77 14.02 4.42 0.03
C GLY A 77 15.44 4.77 0.38
#